data_AF-C0FZD3-F1
#
_entry.id   AF-C0FZD3-F1
#
_cell.length_a   1.000
_cell.length_b   1.000
_cell.length_c   1.000
_cell.angle_alpha   90.00
_cell.angle_beta   90.00
_cell.angle_gamma   90.00
#
_symmetry.space_group_name_H-M   'P 1'
#
loop_
_entity.id
_entity.type
_entity.pdbx_description
1 polymer ?
#
loop_
_entity_poly.entity_id
_entity_poly.type
_entity_poly.pdbx_seq_one_letter_code
_entity_poly.pdbx_strand_id
1 'polypeptide(L)'
;MISFTVDSFETVQKILRNVDMIMFAESLGGTETLITYPTTQTHEDTPKDVKEKLGITDRFLRMSVGIENVEDIIADLDRAMNS
;
A
#
# COMPACT_ATOMS: atom_id res chain seq x y z
N MET A 1 -4.04 8.88 -6.77
CA MET A 1 -4.08 7.48 -6.27
C MET A 1 -3.32 6.61 -7.23
N ILE A 2 -2.44 5.75 -6.70
CA ILE A 2 -1.64 4.82 -7.50
C ILE A 2 -1.73 3.43 -6.88
N SER A 3 -1.50 2.41 -7.69
CA SER A 3 -1.32 1.02 -7.23
C SER A 3 -0.07 0.45 -7.86
N PHE A 4 0.57 -0.46 -7.15
CA PHE A 4 1.80 -1.11 -7.61
C PHE A 4 1.90 -2.54 -7.05
N THR A 5 2.71 -3.34 -7.73
CA THR A 5 3.00 -4.73 -7.34
C THR A 5 4.46 -4.83 -6.95
N VAL A 6 4.74 -5.46 -5.81
CA VAL A 6 6.10 -5.74 -5.35
C VAL A 6 6.54 -7.15 -5.71
N ASP A 7 7.81 -7.47 -5.49
CA ASP A 7 8.42 -8.76 -5.84
C ASP A 7 7.89 -9.93 -5.01
N SER A 8 7.55 -9.73 -3.73
CA SER A 8 7.14 -10.80 -2.82
C SER A 8 6.10 -10.36 -1.77
N PHE A 9 5.40 -11.32 -1.15
CA PHE A 9 4.50 -11.03 -0.03
C PHE A 9 5.28 -10.55 1.20
N GLU A 10 6.50 -11.04 1.37
CA GLU A 10 7.44 -10.61 2.40
C GLU A 10 7.76 -9.12 2.26
N THR A 11 7.95 -8.62 1.02
CA THR A 11 8.14 -7.19 0.75
C THR A 11 6.91 -6.37 1.10
N VAL A 12 5.69 -6.89 0.86
CA VAL A 12 4.45 -6.24 1.33
C VAL A 12 4.47 -6.09 2.85
N GLN A 13 4.73 -7.18 3.57
CA GLN A 13 4.76 -7.14 5.03
C GLN A 13 5.85 -6.20 5.56
N LYS A 14 7.01 -6.17 4.89
CA LYS A 14 8.13 -5.29 5.23
C LYS A 14 7.75 -3.83 5.09
N ILE A 15 7.17 -3.42 3.96
CA ILE A 15 6.76 -2.03 3.75
C ILE A 15 5.71 -1.62 4.79
N LEU A 16 4.63 -2.41 4.93
CA LEU A 16 3.51 -2.05 5.81
C LEU A 16 3.88 -1.98 7.30
N ARG A 17 4.94 -2.67 7.73
CA ARG A 17 5.44 -2.63 9.11
C ARG A 17 6.39 -1.46 9.39
N ASN A 18 7.05 -0.94 8.37
CA ASN A 18 8.17 -0.01 8.55
C ASN A 18 7.90 1.40 8.00
N VAL A 19 6.76 1.64 7.37
CA VAL A 19 6.24 2.99 7.16
C VAL A 19 5.93 3.64 8.50
N ASP A 20 6.16 4.95 8.61
CA ASP A 20 5.98 5.72 9.86
C ASP A 20 5.09 6.93 9.63
N MET A 21 5.43 7.75 8.64
CA MET A 21 4.63 8.92 8.27
C MET A 21 3.45 8.50 7.39
N ILE A 22 3.69 7.59 6.44
CA ILE A 22 2.65 6.97 5.63
C ILE A 22 1.82 6.04 6.49
N MET A 23 0.52 6.32 6.58
CA MET A 23 -0.37 5.56 7.46
C MET A 23 -0.94 4.33 6.74
N PHE A 24 -0.92 3.18 7.42
CA PHE A 24 -1.63 1.99 6.94
C PHE A 24 -3.13 2.10 7.28
N ALA A 25 -3.95 2.47 6.31
CA ALA A 25 -5.40 2.67 6.48
C ALA A 25 -6.19 2.48 5.17
N GLU A 26 -7.47 2.12 5.28
CA GLU A 26 -8.31 1.77 4.11
C GLU A 26 -8.82 2.96 3.29
N SER A 27 -8.81 4.16 3.90
CA SER A 27 -9.34 5.40 3.33
C SER A 27 -8.49 5.94 2.17
N LEU A 28 -8.96 7.01 1.53
CA LEU A 28 -8.29 7.66 0.41
C LEU A 28 -8.73 9.12 0.25
N GLY A 29 -7.87 9.93 -0.40
CA GLY A 29 -8.16 11.32 -0.77
C GLY A 29 -8.07 12.33 0.37
N GLY A 30 -7.54 11.94 1.53
CA GLY A 30 -7.21 12.86 2.62
C GLY A 30 -5.97 13.71 2.32
N THR A 31 -5.64 14.59 3.26
CA THR A 31 -4.40 15.38 3.23
C THR A 31 -3.18 14.52 3.55
N GLU A 32 -3.38 13.42 4.26
CA GLU A 32 -2.38 12.45 4.66
C GLU A 32 -2.15 11.38 3.57
N THR A 33 -0.93 10.90 3.46
CA THR A 33 -0.57 9.77 2.62
C THR A 33 -0.96 8.47 3.29
N LEU A 34 -1.76 7.67 2.58
CA LEU A 34 -2.27 6.39 3.06
C LEU A 34 -1.81 5.25 2.16
N ILE A 35 -1.39 4.14 2.76
CA ILE A 35 -1.16 2.86 2.07
C ILE A 35 -2.15 1.81 2.58
N THR A 36 -2.64 0.94 1.70
CA THR A 36 -3.58 -0.13 2.04
C THR A 36 -3.19 -1.43 1.35
N TYR A 37 -3.66 -2.55 1.91
CA TYR A 37 -3.50 -3.89 1.36
C TYR A 37 -4.87 -4.44 0.95
N PRO A 38 -5.28 -4.26 -0.32
CA PRO A 38 -6.68 -4.47 -0.71
C PRO A 38 -7.20 -5.89 -0.49
N THR A 39 -6.35 -6.91 -0.58
CA THR A 39 -6.75 -8.32 -0.45
C THR A 39 -7.35 -8.67 0.91
N THR A 40 -6.97 -7.95 1.98
CA THR A 40 -7.41 -8.16 3.38
C THR A 40 -8.14 -6.96 3.97
N GLN A 41 -8.47 -5.96 3.16
CA GLN A 41 -9.16 -4.74 3.59
C GLN A 41 -10.31 -4.49 2.63
N THR A 42 -10.16 -3.48 1.76
CA THR A 42 -11.23 -3.03 0.85
C THR A 42 -11.83 -4.09 -0.09
N HIS A 43 -11.14 -5.20 -0.35
CA HIS A 43 -11.60 -6.30 -1.19
C HIS A 43 -11.54 -7.66 -0.46
N GLU A 44 -11.59 -7.67 0.87
CA GLU A 44 -11.57 -8.92 1.66
C GLU A 44 -12.68 -9.87 1.22
N ASP A 45 -13.92 -9.37 1.15
CA ASP A 45 -15.13 -10.11 0.76
C ASP A 45 -15.20 -10.47 -0.74
N THR A 46 -14.28 -9.97 -1.56
CA THR A 46 -14.24 -10.33 -2.98
C THR A 46 -13.68 -11.75 -3.14
N PRO A 47 -14.36 -12.65 -3.87
CA PRO A 47 -13.84 -14.01 -4.12
C PRO A 47 -12.43 -13.99 -4.71
N LYS A 48 -11.61 -14.97 -4.31
CA LYS A 48 -10.18 -15.02 -4.69
C LYS A 48 -9.99 -15.02 -6.22
N ASP A 49 -10.80 -15.77 -6.96
CA ASP A 49 -10.72 -15.84 -8.42
C ASP A 49 -11.08 -14.50 -9.08
N VAL A 50 -11.99 -13.73 -8.48
CA VAL A 50 -12.35 -12.38 -8.93
C VAL A 50 -11.21 -11.39 -8.63
N LYS A 51 -10.62 -11.46 -7.43
CA LYS A 51 -9.43 -10.66 -7.08
C LYS A 51 -8.28 -10.89 -8.07
N GLU A 52 -7.98 -12.14 -8.36
CA GLU A 52 -6.93 -12.53 -9.32
C GLU A 52 -7.21 -12.01 -10.74
N LYS A 53 -8.47 -12.10 -11.22
CA LYS A 53 -8.88 -11.54 -12.52
C LYS A 53 -8.72 -10.02 -12.59
N LEU A 54 -8.87 -9.32 -11.47
CA LEU A 54 -8.68 -7.88 -11.36
C LEU A 54 -7.20 -7.48 -11.14
N GLY A 55 -6.29 -8.45 -11.06
CA GLY A 55 -4.87 -8.21 -10.76
C GLY A 55 -4.59 -7.88 -9.29
N ILE A 56 -5.58 -8.04 -8.40
CA ILE A 56 -5.44 -7.84 -6.96
C ILE A 56 -4.83 -9.12 -6.36
N THR A 57 -3.51 -9.15 -6.32
CA THR A 57 -2.72 -10.27 -5.79
C THR A 57 -2.25 -10.00 -4.36
N ASP A 58 -1.66 -10.99 -3.71
CA ASP A 58 -1.01 -10.87 -2.40
C ASP A 58 0.20 -9.92 -2.38
N ARG A 59 0.68 -9.50 -3.56
CA ARG A 59 1.77 -8.53 -3.76
C ARG A 59 1.28 -7.15 -4.17
N PHE A 60 -0.04 -6.94 -4.19
CA PHE A 60 -0.67 -5.71 -4.66
C PHE A 60 -0.86 -4.72 -3.51
N LEU A 61 -0.31 -3.52 -3.65
CA LEU A 61 -0.47 -2.41 -2.74
C LEU A 61 -1.15 -1.23 -3.44
N ARG A 62 -1.93 -0.47 -2.69
CA ARG A 62 -2.55 0.77 -3.16
C ARG A 62 -2.17 1.92 -2.25
N MET A 63 -1.84 3.05 -2.85
CA MET A 63 -1.43 4.26 -2.13
C MET A 63 -2.25 5.48 -2.58
N SER A 64 -2.80 6.18 -1.61
CA SER A 64 -3.37 7.52 -1.77
C SER A 64 -2.34 8.52 -1.31
N VAL A 65 -1.63 9.15 -2.26
CA VAL A 65 -0.64 10.19 -1.96
C VAL A 65 -1.36 11.45 -1.47
N GLY A 66 -0.96 11.92 -0.28
CA GLY A 66 -1.46 13.14 0.36
C GLY A 66 -0.76 14.39 -0.16
N ILE A 67 -0.65 15.40 0.70
CA ILE A 67 -0.08 16.71 0.39
C ILE A 67 1.18 17.04 1.21
N GLU A 68 1.79 16.04 1.85
CA GLU A 68 3.06 16.20 2.54
C GLU A 68 4.19 16.56 1.56
N ASN A 69 5.35 16.94 2.11
CA ASN A 69 6.52 17.17 1.27
C ASN A 69 6.90 15.86 0.56
N VAL A 70 7.04 15.94 -0.76
CA VAL A 70 7.34 14.79 -1.62
C VAL A 70 8.63 14.07 -1.21
N GLU A 71 9.63 14.80 -0.73
CA GLU A 71 10.90 14.20 -0.28
C GLU A 71 10.72 13.38 1.00
N ASP A 72 9.81 13.79 1.90
CA ASP A 72 9.52 13.05 3.12
C ASP A 72 8.76 11.75 2.81
N ILE A 73 7.83 11.78 1.84
CA ILE A 73 7.09 10.58 1.38
C ILE A 73 8.06 9.58 0.74
N ILE A 74 8.95 10.06 -0.13
CA ILE A 74 9.94 9.21 -0.80
C ILE A 74 10.91 8.62 0.24
N ALA A 75 11.40 9.43 1.19
CA ALA A 75 12.30 8.97 2.23
C ALA A 75 11.65 7.93 3.16
N ASP A 76 10.37 8.08 3.50
CA ASP A 76 9.65 7.09 4.32
C ASP A 76 9.50 5.76 3.58
N LEU A 77 9.11 5.79 2.30
CA LEU A 77 9.03 4.58 1.47
C LEU A 77 10.39 3.91 1.29
N ASP A 78 11.44 4.67 1.00
CA ASP A 78 12.80 4.13 0.79
C ASP A 78 13.31 3.43 2.05
N ARG A 79 13.16 4.07 3.22
CA ARG A 79 13.48 3.46 4.51
C ARG A 79 12.65 2.20 4.75
N ALA A 80 11.34 2.23 4.51
CA ALA A 80 10.47 1.08 4.71
C ALA A 80 10.89 -0.11 3.82
N MET A 81 11.24 0.15 2.56
CA MET A 81 11.70 -0.87 1.60
C MET A 81 13.08 -1.43 1.92
N ASN A 82 14.00 -0.60 2.45
CA ASN A 82 15.41 -0.96 2.69
C ASN A 82 15.73 -1.35 4.16
N SER A 83 14.72 -1.43 5.03
CA SER A 83 14.84 -1.81 6.44
C SER A 83 15.33 -3.24 6.73
#